data_AF-A0A433A0V1-F1
#
_entry.id   AF-A0A433A0V1-F1
#
_cell.length_a   1.000
_cell.length_b   1.000
_cell.length_c   1.000
_cell.angle_alpha   90.00
_cell.angle_beta   90.00
_cell.angle_gamma   90.00
#
_symmetry.space_group_name_H-M   'P 1'
#
loop_
_entity.id
_entity.type
_entity.pdbx_description
1 polymer ?
#
loop_
_entity_poly.entity_id
_entity_poly.type
_entity_poly.pdbx_seq_one_letter_code
_entity_poly.pdbx_strand_id
1 'polypeptide(L)'
;MYTDSNRNYRSSTPGYFPDHDFSYPPWVDEEQADRNRVVHGGSLSYQLTARYNAGFFFRHPLLNGYDYYWRIDPSVEFLCNIDYDPFVFMEENDIKFMWSESA
;
A
#
# COMPACT_ATOMS: atom_id res chain seq x y z
N MET A 1 -9.63 -0.51 -7.06
CA MET A 1 -9.55 -0.60 -8.53
C MET A 1 -10.40 0.52 -9.07
N TYR A 2 -9.80 1.65 -9.46
CA TYR A 2 -10.55 2.74 -10.08
C TYR A 2 -10.67 2.52 -11.58
N THR A 3 -11.70 3.13 -12.13
CA THR A 3 -12.07 3.16 -13.54
C THR A 3 -11.09 3.98 -14.36
N ASP A 4 -10.75 3.53 -15.57
CA ASP A 4 -10.17 4.46 -16.54
C ASP A 4 -11.19 5.56 -16.89
N SER A 5 -10.80 6.56 -17.68
CA SER A 5 -11.70 7.61 -18.18
C SER A 5 -12.93 7.08 -18.95
N ASN A 6 -13.00 5.78 -19.25
CA ASN A 6 -14.09 5.08 -19.92
C ASN A 6 -14.82 4.06 -19.02
N ARG A 7 -14.63 4.08 -17.70
CA ARG A 7 -15.32 3.20 -16.73
C ARG A 7 -15.13 1.70 -16.95
N ASN A 8 -14.01 1.28 -17.55
CA ASN A 8 -13.70 -0.13 -17.70
C ASN A 8 -12.89 -0.67 -16.52
N TYR A 9 -13.35 -1.78 -15.93
CA TYR A 9 -12.61 -2.51 -14.91
C TYR A 9 -11.45 -3.28 -15.57
N ARG A 10 -10.21 -3.01 -15.16
CA ARG A 10 -9.04 -3.81 -15.58
C ARG A 10 -8.93 -5.08 -14.73
N SER A 11 -8.52 -6.17 -15.37
CA SER A 11 -8.20 -7.43 -14.69
C SER A 11 -7.03 -7.26 -13.70
N SER A 12 -6.95 -8.16 -12.72
CA SER A 12 -5.83 -8.20 -11.79
C SER A 12 -4.49 -8.29 -12.55
N THR A 13 -3.55 -7.43 -12.17
CA THR A 13 -2.20 -7.41 -12.74
C THR A 13 -1.20 -7.70 -11.63
N PRO A 14 -0.48 -8.83 -11.68
CA PRO A 14 0.56 -9.11 -10.70
C PRO A 14 1.73 -8.12 -10.88
N GLY A 15 2.32 -7.71 -9.76
CA GLY A 15 3.49 -6.84 -9.71
C GLY A 15 4.64 -7.47 -8.92
N TYR A 16 5.86 -7.03 -9.19
CA TYR A 16 7.07 -7.45 -8.48
C TYR A 16 7.72 -6.25 -7.81
N PHE A 17 8.37 -6.46 -6.68
CA PHE A 17 9.11 -5.40 -6.01
C PHE A 17 10.47 -5.18 -6.70
N PRO A 18 10.81 -3.95 -7.09
CA PRO A 18 12.19 -3.63 -7.48
C PRO A 18 13.14 -3.87 -6.32
N ASP A 19 14.31 -4.47 -6.57
CA ASP A 19 15.27 -4.84 -5.51
C ASP A 19 15.65 -3.66 -4.61
N HIS A 20 15.89 -2.48 -5.19
CA HIS A 20 16.21 -1.26 -4.44
C HIS A 20 15.11 -0.83 -3.46
N ASP A 21 13.85 -1.09 -3.80
CA ASP A 21 12.69 -0.69 -3.01
C ASP A 21 12.38 -1.69 -1.90
N PHE A 22 12.98 -2.89 -1.97
CA PHE A 22 12.81 -3.99 -1.01
C PHE A 22 14.15 -4.56 -0.50
N SER A 23 15.14 -3.68 -0.27
CA SER A 23 16.43 -4.03 0.33
C SER A 23 16.91 -2.96 1.32
N TYR A 24 17.95 -3.26 2.08
CA TYR A 24 18.61 -2.26 2.92
C TYR A 24 19.24 -1.18 2.03
N PRO A 25 19.02 0.11 2.34
CA PRO A 25 19.73 1.17 1.65
C PRO A 25 21.21 1.20 2.09
N PRO A 26 22.13 1.73 1.26
CA PRO A 26 23.57 1.61 1.47
C PRO A 26 24.11 2.33 2.73
N TRP A 27 23.30 3.17 3.37
CA TRP A 27 23.65 3.87 4.60
C TRP A 27 23.18 3.14 5.87
N VAL A 28 22.52 1.99 5.75
CA VAL A 28 22.09 1.18 6.90
C VAL A 28 23.12 0.10 7.18
N ASP A 29 23.61 0.05 8.41
CA ASP A 29 24.38 -1.07 8.94
C ASP A 29 23.41 -2.23 9.22
N GLU A 30 23.44 -3.25 8.35
CA GLU A 30 22.55 -4.41 8.43
C GLU A 30 22.74 -5.18 9.74
N GLU A 31 23.99 -5.36 10.18
CA GLU A 31 24.22 -6.08 11.43
C GLU A 31 23.67 -5.31 12.63
N GLN A 32 23.77 -3.98 12.62
CA GLN A 32 23.18 -3.15 13.67
C GLN A 32 21.65 -3.19 13.62
N ALA A 33 21.06 -3.16 12.42
CA ALA A 33 19.62 -3.25 12.24
C ALA A 33 19.05 -4.58 12.77
N ASP A 34 19.72 -5.69 12.46
CA ASP A 34 19.30 -7.05 12.84
C ASP A 34 19.44 -7.35 14.34
N ARG A 35 20.33 -6.64 15.03
CA ARG A 35 20.54 -6.80 16.49
C ARG A 35 19.41 -6.21 17.34
N ASN A 36 18.53 -5.38 16.77
CA ASN A 36 17.52 -4.64 17.53
C ASN A 36 16.28 -5.48 17.87
N ARG A 37 16.10 -5.78 19.17
CA ARG A 37 15.04 -6.65 19.72
C ARG A 37 13.75 -5.90 20.08
N VAL A 38 13.17 -5.18 19.12
CA VAL A 38 11.84 -4.56 19.27
C VAL A 38 10.76 -5.54 18.78
N VAL A 39 9.48 -5.33 19.13
CA VAL A 39 8.36 -6.09 18.55
C VAL A 39 8.43 -6.00 17.01
N HIS A 40 8.44 -7.15 16.34
CA HIS A 40 8.76 -7.34 14.90
C HIS A 40 10.16 -6.90 14.45
N GLY A 41 11.03 -6.44 15.34
CA GLY A 41 12.40 -6.01 15.06
C GLY A 41 13.29 -7.13 14.54
N GLY A 42 13.00 -8.40 14.86
CA GLY A 42 13.72 -9.55 14.28
C GLY A 42 13.22 -10.01 12.91
N SER A 43 12.19 -9.39 12.34
CA SER A 43 11.62 -9.78 11.04
C SER A 43 12.05 -8.81 9.94
N LEU A 44 13.08 -9.19 9.18
CA LEU A 44 13.53 -8.43 8.02
C LEU A 44 12.38 -8.18 7.03
N SER A 45 11.56 -9.20 6.75
CA SER A 45 10.43 -9.07 5.83
C SER A 45 9.41 -8.03 6.31
N TYR A 46 9.16 -7.94 7.62
CA TYR A 46 8.28 -6.92 8.20
C TYR A 46 8.88 -5.52 8.04
N GLN A 47 10.17 -5.34 8.35
CA GLN A 47 10.86 -4.06 8.22
C GLN A 47 10.86 -3.55 6.77
N LEU A 48 11.20 -4.43 5.81
CA LEU A 48 11.21 -4.09 4.40
C LEU A 48 9.80 -3.80 3.86
N THR A 49 8.79 -4.55 4.30
CA THR A 49 7.38 -4.28 3.95
C THR A 49 6.92 -2.94 4.50
N ALA A 50 7.29 -2.59 5.74
CA ALA A 50 6.97 -1.29 6.33
C ALA A 50 7.65 -0.15 5.55
N ARG A 51 8.94 -0.28 5.21
CA ARG A 51 9.66 0.68 4.35
C ARG A 51 8.98 0.83 2.98
N TYR A 52 8.63 -0.28 2.34
CA TYR A 52 7.97 -0.28 1.04
C TYR A 52 6.63 0.45 1.08
N ASN A 53 5.77 0.11 2.06
CA ASN A 53 4.46 0.72 2.21
C ASN A 53 4.52 2.22 2.57
N ALA A 54 5.56 2.65 3.31
CA ALA A 54 5.72 4.05 3.70
C ALA A 54 6.34 4.92 2.58
N GLY A 55 7.18 4.36 1.70
CA GLY A 55 8.02 5.15 0.81
C GLY A 55 7.92 4.85 -0.69
N PHE A 56 7.54 3.64 -1.09
CA PHE A 56 7.71 3.14 -2.46
C PHE A 56 6.43 2.66 -3.11
N PHE A 57 5.52 2.07 -2.35
CA PHE A 57 4.28 1.48 -2.84
C PHE A 57 3.54 2.37 -3.84
N PHE A 58 3.30 3.65 -3.50
CA PHE A 58 2.52 4.59 -4.32
C PHE A 58 3.25 5.03 -5.60
N ARG A 59 4.54 4.72 -5.74
CA ARG A 59 5.36 5.02 -6.92
C ARG A 59 5.49 3.83 -7.87
N HIS A 60 4.88 2.70 -7.53
CA HIS A 60 4.98 1.50 -8.36
C HIS A 60 4.38 1.76 -9.76
N PRO A 61 5.03 1.35 -10.87
CA PRO A 61 4.56 1.66 -12.22
C PRO A 61 3.13 1.20 -12.53
N LEU A 62 2.66 0.14 -11.87
CA LEU A 62 1.28 -0.33 -11.99
C LEU A 62 0.24 0.63 -11.41
N LEU A 63 0.66 1.55 -10.53
CA LEU A 63 -0.20 2.61 -9.99
C LEU A 63 -0.12 3.90 -10.83
N ASN A 64 0.68 3.92 -11.90
CA ASN A 64 0.71 5.07 -12.80
C ASN A 64 -0.67 5.25 -13.47
N GLY A 65 -1.24 6.44 -13.32
CA GLY A 65 -2.56 6.78 -13.84
C GLY A 65 -3.71 6.52 -12.88
N TYR A 66 -3.43 6.26 -11.60
CA TYR A 66 -4.44 6.21 -10.54
C TYR A 66 -4.22 7.34 -9.54
N ASP A 67 -5.28 8.11 -9.26
CA ASP A 67 -5.26 9.17 -8.25
C ASP A 67 -5.57 8.65 -6.84
N TYR A 68 -6.32 7.54 -6.76
CA TYR A 68 -6.70 6.89 -5.52
C TYR A 68 -6.36 5.41 -5.51
N TYR A 69 -6.02 4.90 -4.32
CA TYR A 69 -5.86 3.48 -4.04
C TYR A 69 -6.60 3.10 -2.77
N TRP A 70 -7.02 1.84 -2.70
CA TRP A 70 -7.54 1.24 -1.48
C TRP A 70 -6.63 0.09 -1.09
N ARG A 71 -5.95 0.24 0.05
CA ARG A 71 -5.14 -0.83 0.63
C ARG A 71 -6.04 -1.88 1.29
N ILE A 72 -5.86 -3.12 0.86
CA ILE A 72 -6.56 -4.29 1.39
C ILE A 72 -5.50 -5.27 1.85
N ASP A 73 -5.44 -5.54 3.16
CA ASP A 73 -4.50 -6.49 3.74
C ASP A 73 -5.12 -7.91 3.76
N PRO A 74 -4.31 -8.98 3.85
CA PRO A 74 -4.82 -10.33 4.04
C PRO A 74 -5.67 -10.44 5.31
N SER A 75 -6.65 -11.34 5.31
CA SER A 75 -7.50 -11.65 6.47
C SER A 75 -8.39 -10.49 6.97
N VAL A 76 -8.66 -9.48 6.15
CA VAL A 76 -9.71 -8.49 6.42
C VAL A 76 -11.10 -9.04 6.08
N GLU A 77 -12.11 -8.62 6.83
CA GLU A 77 -13.51 -8.94 6.59
C GLU A 77 -14.34 -7.65 6.45
N PHE A 78 -15.21 -7.60 5.44
CA PHE A 78 -16.18 -6.52 5.27
C PHE A 78 -17.53 -6.98 5.80
N LEU A 79 -17.96 -6.41 6.94
CA LEU A 79 -19.17 -6.82 7.64
C LEU A 79 -20.46 -6.25 7.03
N CYS A 80 -20.34 -5.19 6.24
CA CYS A 80 -21.45 -4.50 5.60
C CYS A 80 -21.23 -4.42 4.09
N ASN A 81 -22.33 -4.40 3.34
CA ASN A 81 -22.29 -4.05 1.93
C ASN A 81 -21.95 -2.56 1.78
N ILE A 82 -21.18 -2.24 0.74
CA ILE A 82 -20.87 -0.86 0.35
C ILE A 82 -21.66 -0.59 -0.92
N ASP A 83 -22.65 0.29 -0.83
CA ASP A 83 -23.66 0.56 -1.86
C ASP A 83 -23.36 1.84 -2.67
N TYR A 84 -22.20 2.44 -2.48
CA TYR A 84 -21.68 3.58 -3.24
C TYR A 84 -20.26 3.30 -3.72
N ASP A 85 -19.78 4.05 -4.72
CA ASP A 85 -18.38 3.98 -5.15
C ASP A 85 -17.52 4.88 -4.23
N PRO A 86 -16.62 4.32 -3.40
CA PRO A 86 -15.84 5.11 -2.45
C PRO A 86 -14.91 6.12 -3.12
N PHE A 87 -14.42 5.82 -4.32
CA PHE A 87 -13.48 6.70 -5.01
C PHE A 87 -14.20 7.89 -5.63
N VAL A 88 -15.39 7.68 -6.21
CA VAL A 88 -16.25 8.77 -6.68
C VAL A 88 -16.65 9.67 -5.50
N PHE A 89 -17.03 9.05 -4.37
CA PHE A 89 -17.34 9.81 -3.16
C PHE A 89 -16.15 10.66 -2.69
N MET A 90 -14.93 10.13 -2.72
CA MET A 90 -13.74 10.88 -2.35
C MET A 90 -13.46 12.06 -3.30
N GLU A 91 -13.58 11.84 -4.61
CA GLU A 91 -13.36 12.86 -5.64
C GLU A 91 -14.40 14.00 -5.55
N GLU A 92 -15.69 13.66 -5.49
CA GLU A 92 -16.80 14.64 -5.45
C GLU A 92 -16.79 15.51 -4.18
N ASN A 93 -16.19 15.00 -3.09
CA ASN A 93 -16.16 15.69 -1.80
C ASN A 93 -14.76 16.25 -1.43
N ASP A 94 -13.80 16.28 -2.36
CA ASP A 94 -12.41 16.73 -2.14
C ASP A 94 -11.71 16.04 -0.94
N ILE A 95 -11.98 14.74 -0.77
CA ILE A 95 -11.38 13.93 0.29
C ILE A 95 -10.09 13.30 -0.22
N LYS A 96 -9.00 13.53 0.51
CA LYS A 96 -7.66 13.02 0.16
C LYS A 96 -7.30 11.71 0.85
N PHE A 97 -7.87 11.45 2.03
CA PHE A 97 -7.55 10.28 2.84
C PHE A 97 -8.76 9.85 3.67
N MET A 98 -9.06 8.55 3.65
CA MET A 98 -10.16 7.92 4.39
C MET A 98 -9.60 6.75 5.21
N TRP A 99 -10.10 6.58 6.44
CA TRP A 99 -9.77 5.48 7.34
C TRP A 99 -11.03 4.95 8.01
N SER A 100 -11.05 3.66 8.36
CA SER A 100 -12.18 3.02 9.05
C SER A 100 -11.96 2.88 10.55
N GLU A 101 -10.73 2.64 10.99
CA GLU A 101 -10.36 2.49 12.39
C GLU A 101 -9.48 3.67 12.81
N SER A 102 -9.73 4.22 14.01
CA SER A 102 -8.84 5.18 14.67
C SER A 102 -8.19 4.52 15.88
N ALA A 103 -6.90 4.81 16.11
CA ALA A 103 -6.17 4.37 17.29
C ALA A 103 -6.75 4.95 18.59
#